data_AF-A0A835Z8Y2-F1
#
_entry.id   AF-A0A835Z8Y2-F1
#
_cell.length_a   1.000
_cell.length_b   1.000
_cell.length_c   1.000
_cell.angle_alpha   90.00
_cell.angle_beta   90.00
_cell.angle_gamma   90.00
#
_symmetry.space_group_name_H-M   'P 1'
#
loop_
_entity.id
_entity.type
_entity.pdbx_description
1 polymer ?
#
loop_
_entity_poly.entity_id
_entity_poly.type
_entity_poly.pdbx_seq_one_letter_code
_entity_poly.pdbx_strand_id
1 'polypeptide(L)'
;MRNCVAMCVAATLAACAQGFVVPCAVRHSAAAQRSALQMSAQPGDVTAAPQQVSRRQAMVAASAAIAAAVLMQEPQPASALGLKAVNARLADYGLPGVGKPPDGMKALLEIYGRDQNRETLLVTWNYPNGWITQRPSLDTNSEDGTVATGDYQKGDSAFLVVQPLDVLGGEKLSATNKALVEKLVLQSITQKGANQIQNFKLKKVTEGATGAKGQQYINVEFKYDLLTGAGFIVERVGYGSLTQVGKGVQSVMAVTTAARLKKLQPKLQEIATSFRVYDGILVDKLSYDNNE
;
A
#
# COMPACT_ATOMS: atom_id res chain seq x y z
N MET A 1 -60.06 -7.08 -19.69
CA MET A 1 -60.11 -8.36 -20.43
C MET A 1 -58.67 -8.83 -20.58
N ARG A 2 -58.19 -9.69 -19.67
CA ARG A 2 -58.17 -11.17 -19.78
C ARG A 2 -57.30 -11.67 -20.95
N ASN A 3 -56.10 -12.13 -20.63
CA ASN A 3 -55.54 -13.48 -20.89
C ASN A 3 -54.11 -13.52 -20.27
N CYS A 4 -53.73 -14.26 -19.21
CA CYS A 4 -53.72 -15.72 -18.99
C CYS A 4 -52.86 -16.42 -20.07
N VAL A 5 -51.78 -17.21 -19.84
CA VAL A 5 -51.44 -18.24 -18.83
C VAL A 5 -49.95 -18.62 -18.94
N ALA A 6 -49.30 -18.93 -17.80
CA ALA A 6 -48.30 -19.99 -17.42
C ALA A 6 -47.23 -20.53 -18.42
N MET A 7 -46.12 -21.21 -18.07
CA MET A 7 -45.72 -22.02 -16.90
C MET A 7 -44.23 -22.47 -17.06
N CYS A 8 -43.56 -22.83 -15.94
CA CYS A 8 -42.42 -23.79 -15.76
C CYS A 8 -41.08 -23.52 -16.52
N VAL A 9 -39.89 -23.72 -15.94
CA VAL A 9 -39.34 -24.95 -15.34
C VAL A 9 -38.22 -24.59 -14.34
N ALA A 10 -38.21 -25.25 -13.19
CA ALA A 10 -37.08 -25.29 -12.25
C ALA A 10 -36.05 -26.33 -12.71
N ALA A 11 -34.76 -26.01 -12.61
CA ALA A 11 -33.70 -27.01 -12.65
C ALA A 11 -32.57 -26.61 -11.68
N THR A 12 -32.48 -27.40 -10.62
CA THR A 12 -31.43 -27.49 -9.62
C THR A 12 -30.16 -28.10 -10.26
N LEU A 13 -29.00 -27.47 -10.08
CA LEU A 13 -27.71 -28.14 -10.27
C LEU A 13 -26.79 -27.83 -9.10
N ALA A 14 -26.52 -28.87 -8.32
CA ALA A 14 -25.50 -28.94 -7.30
C ALA A 14 -24.12 -29.02 -7.96
N ALA A 15 -23.15 -28.24 -7.48
CA ALA A 15 -21.76 -28.34 -7.88
C ALA A 15 -20.91 -28.81 -6.69
N CYS A 16 -20.25 -29.94 -6.90
CA CYS A 16 -19.43 -30.68 -5.96
C CYS A 16 -18.19 -29.89 -5.53
N ALA A 17 -17.92 -29.85 -4.22
CA ALA A 17 -16.63 -29.51 -3.67
C ALA A 17 -15.72 -30.76 -3.71
N GLN A 18 -14.61 -30.69 -4.42
CA GLN A 18 -13.51 -31.65 -4.31
C GLN A 18 -12.29 -30.93 -3.75
N GLY A 19 -11.87 -31.36 -2.56
CA GLY A 19 -10.69 -30.88 -1.87
C GLY A 19 -9.40 -31.40 -2.52
N PHE A 20 -8.43 -30.51 -2.68
CA PHE A 20 -7.08 -30.84 -3.07
C PHE A 20 -6.21 -30.94 -1.81
N VAL A 21 -5.69 -32.13 -1.53
CA VAL A 21 -4.69 -32.38 -0.48
C VAL A 21 -3.35 -32.58 -1.18
N VAL A 22 -2.35 -31.77 -0.83
CA VAL A 22 -0.97 -31.92 -1.31
C VAL A 22 -0.14 -32.64 -0.24
N PRO A 23 0.50 -33.78 -0.54
CA PRO A 23 1.49 -34.36 0.36
C PRO A 23 2.87 -33.74 0.09
N CYS A 24 3.46 -33.11 1.10
CA CYS A 24 4.86 -32.70 1.03
C CYS A 24 5.74 -33.83 1.57
N ALA A 25 6.54 -34.43 0.68
CA ALA A 25 7.48 -35.49 1.00
C ALA A 25 8.69 -34.94 1.79
N VAL A 26 8.96 -35.52 2.96
CA VAL A 26 10.18 -35.30 3.74
C VAL A 26 11.22 -36.31 3.26
N ARG A 27 12.29 -35.85 2.62
CA ARG A 27 13.49 -36.66 2.36
C ARG A 27 14.44 -36.57 3.56
N HIS A 28 14.73 -37.72 4.15
CA HIS A 28 15.88 -37.97 5.02
C HIS A 28 17.10 -38.39 4.18
N SER A 29 18.29 -37.95 4.60
CA SER A 29 19.61 -38.64 4.55
C SER A 29 20.72 -37.58 4.46
N ALA A 30 21.94 -37.73 4.97
CA ALA A 30 22.60 -38.59 5.95
C ALA A 30 23.98 -37.90 6.16
N ALA A 31 24.37 -37.61 7.40
CA ALA A 31 25.48 -38.25 8.11
C ALA A 31 26.92 -37.90 7.63
N ALA A 32 27.67 -37.22 8.51
CA ALA A 32 29.12 -37.34 8.70
C ALA A 32 29.45 -36.82 10.12
N GLN A 33 29.55 -37.71 11.13
CA GLN A 33 30.80 -38.18 11.77
C GLN A 33 31.69 -37.04 12.31
N ARG A 34 31.64 -36.78 13.63
CA ARG A 34 32.59 -37.25 14.68
C ARG A 34 34.04 -36.79 14.48
N SER A 35 34.53 -35.90 15.36
CA SER A 35 35.48 -36.28 16.43
C SER A 35 35.94 -35.06 17.25
N ALA A 36 36.15 -35.34 18.54
CA ALA A 36 36.53 -34.42 19.60
C ALA A 36 38.01 -34.01 19.56
N LEU A 37 38.37 -32.96 20.31
CA LEU A 37 39.50 -32.99 21.26
C LEU A 37 39.45 -31.79 22.23
N GLN A 38 39.82 -32.10 23.47
CA GLN A 38 39.77 -31.29 24.69
C GLN A 38 40.94 -30.30 24.84
N MET A 39 40.66 -29.25 25.63
CA MET A 39 41.47 -28.57 26.67
C MET A 39 43.00 -28.56 26.61
N SER A 40 43.59 -27.37 26.82
CA SER A 40 44.33 -27.03 28.06
C SER A 40 44.67 -25.54 28.19
N ALA A 41 44.56 -25.01 29.41
CA ALA A 41 45.31 -23.85 29.93
C ALA A 41 46.65 -24.40 30.51
N GLN A 42 47.76 -23.69 30.73
CA GLN A 42 48.01 -22.37 31.34
C GLN A 42 49.54 -22.04 31.21
N PRO A 43 50.20 -21.15 32.01
CA PRO A 43 50.96 -19.95 31.61
C PRO A 43 52.51 -20.08 31.61
N GLY A 44 53.23 -19.03 31.18
CA GLY A 44 54.68 -18.88 31.43
C GLY A 44 55.33 -17.68 30.72
N ASP A 45 56.18 -16.95 31.44
CA ASP A 45 56.72 -15.62 31.15
C ASP A 45 58.22 -15.63 30.76
N VAL A 46 58.66 -14.54 30.10
CA VAL A 46 60.02 -14.00 29.83
C VAL A 46 61.18 -14.84 29.22
N THR A 47 61.70 -14.41 28.06
CA THR A 47 62.99 -13.67 27.89
C THR A 47 63.37 -13.47 26.40
N ALA A 48 64.10 -12.39 26.12
CA ALA A 48 64.40 -11.84 24.79
C ALA A 48 65.74 -12.31 24.18
N ALA A 49 65.81 -12.44 22.85
CA ALA A 49 66.97 -12.13 21.98
C ALA A 49 66.64 -12.45 20.49
N PRO A 50 67.35 -11.86 19.49
CA PRO A 50 66.74 -11.45 18.22
C PRO A 50 67.12 -12.27 16.98
N GLN A 51 66.48 -11.91 15.86
CA GLN A 51 66.79 -12.20 14.45
C GLN A 51 66.47 -13.61 13.93
N GLN A 52 65.39 -13.70 13.14
CA GLN A 52 65.45 -14.12 11.74
C GLN A 52 64.13 -13.78 11.04
N VAL A 53 64.16 -12.79 10.14
CA VAL A 53 63.00 -12.37 9.34
C VAL A 53 62.76 -13.42 8.26
N SER A 54 61.86 -14.35 8.56
CA SER A 54 61.30 -15.28 7.58
C SER A 54 60.39 -14.50 6.63
N ARG A 55 60.63 -14.64 5.32
CA ARG A 55 59.86 -14.07 4.19
C ARG A 55 58.36 -14.47 4.15
N ARG A 56 57.82 -15.09 5.21
CA ARG A 56 56.40 -15.46 5.36
C ARG A 56 55.58 -14.48 6.21
N GLN A 57 56.16 -13.36 6.67
CA GLN A 57 55.43 -12.33 7.44
C GLN A 57 55.02 -11.09 6.61
N ALA A 58 55.08 -11.16 5.27
CA ALA A 58 54.64 -10.08 4.38
C ALA A 58 53.15 -10.20 3.95
N MET A 59 52.33 -11.02 4.61
CA MET A 59 50.90 -11.20 4.29
C MET A 59 50.00 -11.15 5.53
N VAL A 60 50.23 -10.22 6.46
CA VAL A 60 49.26 -9.95 7.57
C VAL A 60 49.01 -8.44 7.79
N ALA A 61 49.61 -7.53 7.03
CA ALA A 61 49.40 -6.08 7.19
C ALA A 61 48.73 -5.44 5.96
N ALA A 62 47.53 -5.89 5.61
CA ALA A 62 46.67 -5.20 4.63
C ALA A 62 45.19 -5.55 4.81
N SER A 63 44.66 -5.48 6.02
CA SER A 63 43.22 -5.71 6.25
C SER A 63 42.71 -4.90 7.45
N ALA A 64 42.92 -3.58 7.41
CA ALA A 64 42.29 -2.68 8.38
C ALA A 64 42.01 -1.31 7.75
N ALA A 65 41.31 -1.26 6.61
CA ALA A 65 40.85 0.02 6.06
C ALA A 65 39.69 -0.06 5.04
N ILE A 66 38.82 -1.08 5.02
CA ILE A 66 37.55 -1.01 4.25
C ILE A 66 36.45 -1.80 4.98
N ALA A 67 36.02 -1.34 6.15
CA ALA A 67 34.85 -1.89 6.82
C ALA A 67 34.08 -0.84 7.65
N ALA A 68 34.15 0.43 7.25
CA ALA A 68 33.49 1.54 7.96
C ALA A 68 32.66 2.45 7.03
N ALA A 69 32.21 1.93 5.88
CA ALA A 69 31.35 2.67 4.95
C ALA A 69 30.04 1.92 4.58
N VAL A 70 29.68 0.85 5.31
CA VAL A 70 28.42 0.10 5.08
C VAL A 70 27.42 0.27 6.23
N LEU A 71 27.73 1.11 7.22
CA LEU A 71 26.79 1.51 8.26
C LEU A 71 26.52 2.99 8.07
N MET A 72 25.34 3.34 7.54
CA MET A 72 24.71 4.68 7.42
C MET A 72 24.11 4.96 6.02
N GLN A 73 23.91 3.95 5.18
CA GLN A 73 22.85 4.08 4.17
C GLN A 73 21.53 3.80 4.89
N GLU A 74 20.93 4.84 5.45
CA GLU A 74 19.50 4.81 5.78
C GLU A 74 18.78 4.31 4.52
N PRO A 75 17.87 3.33 4.62
CA PRO A 75 17.10 2.89 3.47
C PRO A 75 16.48 4.13 2.86
N GLN A 76 16.89 4.46 1.63
CA GLN A 76 16.31 5.62 0.95
C GLN A 76 14.80 5.37 0.91
N PRO A 77 13.98 6.30 1.42
CA PRO A 77 12.54 6.11 1.44
C PRO A 77 12.10 5.84 0.00
N ALA A 78 11.40 4.72 -0.20
CA ALA A 78 10.85 4.29 -1.47
C ALA A 78 10.33 5.51 -2.26
N SER A 79 10.97 5.73 -3.41
CA SER A 79 11.08 6.97 -4.18
C SER A 79 9.81 7.83 -4.17
N ALA A 80 9.82 8.87 -3.31
CA ALA A 80 8.83 9.93 -3.28
C ALA A 80 9.38 11.11 -4.08
N LEU A 81 8.74 11.46 -5.20
CA LEU A 81 9.14 12.61 -6.01
C LEU A 81 9.10 13.89 -5.16
N GLY A 82 10.13 14.74 -5.30
CA GLY A 82 10.10 16.06 -4.69
C GLY A 82 8.95 16.91 -5.25
N LEU A 83 8.44 17.87 -4.47
CA LEU A 83 7.31 18.73 -4.87
C LEU A 83 7.51 19.39 -6.24
N LYS A 84 8.73 19.85 -6.54
CA LYS A 84 9.07 20.44 -7.84
C LYS A 84 8.89 19.44 -8.98
N ALA A 85 9.29 18.18 -8.78
CA ALA A 85 9.14 17.12 -9.77
C ALA A 85 7.67 16.71 -9.94
N VAL A 86 6.90 16.65 -8.84
CA VAL A 86 5.44 16.42 -8.88
C VAL A 86 4.76 17.52 -9.72
N ASN A 87 5.06 18.79 -9.45
CA ASN A 87 4.45 19.91 -10.17
C ASN A 87 4.91 20.00 -11.62
N ALA A 88 6.16 19.64 -11.93
CA ALA A 88 6.64 19.52 -13.30
C ALA A 88 5.84 18.46 -14.07
N ARG A 89 5.67 17.27 -13.49
CA ARG A 89 4.87 16.20 -14.10
C ARG A 89 3.40 16.58 -14.27
N LEU A 90 2.80 17.27 -13.31
CA LEU A 90 1.43 17.78 -13.45
C LEU A 90 1.33 18.82 -14.59
N ALA A 91 2.33 19.69 -14.73
CA ALA A 91 2.40 20.67 -15.81
C ALA A 91 2.52 20.00 -17.20
N ASP A 92 3.22 18.87 -17.31
CA ASP A 92 3.31 18.09 -18.57
C ASP A 92 1.93 17.60 -19.05
N TYR A 93 0.97 17.44 -18.13
CA TYR A 93 -0.42 17.09 -18.41
C TYR A 93 -1.37 18.30 -18.50
N GLY A 94 -0.85 19.53 -18.37
CA GLY A 94 -1.69 20.74 -18.30
C GLY A 94 -2.56 20.79 -17.04
N LEU A 95 -2.18 20.08 -15.97
CA LEU A 95 -2.90 20.03 -14.71
C LEU A 95 -2.36 21.07 -13.71
N PRO A 96 -3.19 21.58 -12.80
CA PRO A 96 -2.71 22.49 -11.76
C PRO A 96 -1.72 21.77 -10.83
N GLY A 97 -0.67 22.49 -10.43
CA GLY A 97 0.26 22.00 -9.43
C GLY A 97 -0.40 21.80 -8.07
N VAL A 98 0.18 20.94 -7.24
CA VAL A 98 -0.22 20.75 -5.85
C VAL A 98 0.52 21.74 -4.95
N GLY A 99 -0.15 22.17 -3.89
CA GLY A 99 0.43 23.04 -2.86
C GLY A 99 1.55 22.35 -2.08
N LYS A 100 2.32 23.13 -1.32
CA LYS A 100 3.36 22.59 -0.44
C LYS A 100 2.74 21.64 0.59
N PRO A 101 3.17 20.37 0.68
CA PRO A 101 2.69 19.45 1.71
C PRO A 101 3.02 19.99 3.11
N PRO A 102 2.19 19.70 4.13
CA PRO A 102 2.51 20.04 5.51
C PRO A 102 3.83 19.41 5.98
N ASP A 103 4.44 20.01 7.00
CA ASP A 103 5.72 19.52 7.52
C ASP A 103 5.63 18.06 7.99
N GLY A 104 6.62 17.26 7.59
CA GLY A 104 6.64 15.82 7.88
C GLY A 104 5.77 14.97 6.95
N MET A 105 5.29 15.52 5.83
CA MET A 105 4.58 14.82 4.76
C MET A 105 5.22 15.09 3.39
N LYS A 106 4.94 14.21 2.43
CA LYS A 106 5.35 14.30 1.02
C LYS A 106 4.14 14.10 0.11
N ALA A 107 4.19 14.68 -1.08
CA ALA A 107 3.17 14.46 -2.10
C ALA A 107 3.47 13.17 -2.87
N LEU A 108 2.44 12.34 -3.04
CA LEU A 108 2.44 11.22 -3.96
C LEU A 108 1.95 11.70 -5.32
N LEU A 109 2.52 11.17 -6.40
CA LEU A 109 1.95 11.30 -7.75
C LEU A 109 2.17 9.99 -8.48
N GLU A 110 1.10 9.23 -8.70
CA GLU A 110 1.17 7.92 -9.32
C GLU A 110 0.05 7.73 -10.34
N ILE A 111 0.33 6.83 -11.28
CA ILE A 111 -0.62 6.45 -12.32
C ILE A 111 -1.21 5.09 -11.96
N TYR A 112 -2.53 5.02 -12.00
CA TYR A 112 -3.32 3.82 -11.87
C TYR A 112 -3.99 3.49 -13.20
N GLY A 113 -4.17 2.20 -13.51
CA GLY A 113 -4.84 1.78 -14.73
C GLY A 113 -3.97 1.96 -15.97
N ARG A 114 -2.71 1.53 -15.90
CA ARG A 114 -1.78 1.58 -17.04
C ARG A 114 -2.06 0.53 -18.12
N ASP A 115 -2.83 -0.50 -17.78
CA ASP A 115 -3.23 -1.55 -18.71
C ASP A 115 -4.46 -1.14 -19.56
N GLN A 116 -4.58 -1.73 -20.76
CA GLN A 116 -5.65 -1.46 -21.73
C GLN A 116 -7.06 -1.71 -21.20
N ASN A 117 -7.20 -2.54 -20.16
CA ASN A 117 -8.50 -2.91 -19.60
C ASN A 117 -9.00 -1.96 -18.50
N ARG A 118 -8.20 -0.97 -18.10
CA ARG A 118 -8.54 -0.01 -17.03
C ARG A 118 -8.50 1.42 -17.56
N GLU A 119 -9.30 2.27 -16.93
CA GLU A 119 -9.19 3.70 -17.17
C GLU A 119 -7.91 4.22 -16.51
N THR A 120 -7.06 4.87 -17.30
CA THR A 120 -5.85 5.50 -16.79
C THR A 120 -6.22 6.73 -15.97
N LEU A 121 -5.80 6.70 -14.70
CA LEU A 121 -6.01 7.77 -13.73
C LEU A 121 -4.66 8.25 -13.21
N LEU A 122 -4.47 9.56 -13.14
CA LEU A 122 -3.37 10.17 -12.40
C LEU A 122 -3.89 10.56 -11.02
N VAL A 123 -3.23 10.07 -9.98
CA VAL A 123 -3.70 10.18 -8.61
C VAL A 123 -2.61 10.79 -7.73
N THR A 124 -3.03 11.68 -6.83
CA THR A 124 -2.14 12.36 -5.89
C THR A 124 -2.77 12.50 -4.51
N TRP A 125 -1.96 12.39 -3.46
CA TRP A 125 -2.30 12.76 -2.09
C TRP A 125 -1.02 12.97 -1.29
N ASN A 126 -1.10 13.70 -0.18
CA ASN A 126 -0.01 13.87 0.76
C ASN A 126 0.02 12.70 1.75
N TYR A 127 1.20 12.20 2.10
CA TYR A 127 1.36 11.10 3.06
C TYR A 127 2.58 11.32 3.98
N PRO A 128 2.61 10.72 5.18
CA PRO A 128 3.68 10.93 6.16
C PRO A 128 5.06 10.48 5.67
N ASN A 129 6.09 11.24 6.05
CA ASN A 129 7.48 10.83 5.84
C ASN A 129 7.78 9.50 6.54
N GLY A 130 8.49 8.62 5.84
CA GLY A 130 8.86 7.28 6.34
C GLY A 130 7.82 6.20 6.06
N TRP A 131 6.65 6.54 5.51
CA TRP A 131 5.74 5.53 4.97
C TRP A 131 6.26 4.99 3.63
N ILE A 132 6.02 3.71 3.40
CA ILE A 132 6.40 3.00 2.18
C ILE A 132 5.30 3.21 1.15
N THR A 133 5.68 3.56 -0.07
CA THR A 133 4.78 3.63 -1.22
C THR A 133 4.76 2.28 -1.95
N GLN A 134 3.57 1.73 -2.12
CA GLN A 134 3.27 0.58 -2.97
C GLN A 134 2.65 1.08 -4.26
N ARG A 135 3.20 0.62 -5.39
CA ARG A 135 2.72 0.94 -6.73
C ARG A 135 2.09 -0.30 -7.35
N PRO A 136 1.08 -0.15 -8.22
CA PRO A 136 0.65 -1.24 -9.07
C PRO A 136 1.84 -1.78 -9.87
N SER A 137 1.95 -3.11 -9.94
CA SER A 137 2.96 -3.79 -10.76
C SER A 137 2.34 -4.18 -12.08
N LEU A 138 3.04 -3.90 -13.18
CA LEU A 138 2.69 -4.42 -14.49
C LEU A 138 3.43 -5.74 -14.69
N ASP A 139 2.68 -6.84 -14.77
CA ASP A 139 3.21 -8.14 -15.19
C ASP A 139 2.61 -8.55 -16.55
N THR A 140 3.00 -9.73 -17.04
CA THR A 140 2.47 -10.29 -18.30
C THR A 140 0.96 -10.54 -18.26
N ASN A 141 0.33 -10.49 -17.09
CA ASN A 141 -1.09 -10.75 -16.86
C ASN A 141 -1.89 -9.48 -16.57
N SER A 142 -1.34 -8.29 -16.87
CA SER A 142 -1.92 -6.95 -16.67
C SER A 142 -1.45 -6.25 -15.39
N GLU A 143 -2.04 -5.10 -15.07
CA GLU A 143 -1.71 -4.35 -13.86
C GLU A 143 -2.32 -5.01 -12.61
N ASP A 144 -1.47 -5.47 -11.70
CA ASP A 144 -1.87 -5.99 -10.38
C ASP A 144 -1.61 -4.99 -9.25
N GLY A 145 -2.47 -5.03 -8.24
CA GLY A 145 -2.40 -4.17 -7.07
C GLY A 145 -3.07 -2.80 -7.24
N THR A 146 -2.80 -1.91 -6.27
CA THR A 146 -3.31 -0.55 -6.22
C THR A 146 -2.23 0.39 -5.69
N VAL A 147 -2.43 1.70 -5.86
CA VAL A 147 -1.56 2.69 -5.26
C VAL A 147 -1.86 2.75 -3.76
N ALA A 148 -0.85 2.53 -2.92
CA ALA A 148 -0.98 2.61 -1.47
C ALA A 148 0.27 3.22 -0.82
N THR A 149 0.11 3.80 0.36
CA THR A 149 1.20 4.32 1.19
C THR A 149 0.96 3.91 2.63
N GLY A 150 1.96 3.44 3.37
CA GLY A 150 1.70 3.00 4.75
C GLY A 150 2.94 2.74 5.60
N ASP A 151 2.72 2.72 6.92
CA ASP A 151 3.61 2.10 7.90
C ASP A 151 2.97 0.77 8.31
N TYR A 152 3.17 -0.24 7.46
CA TYR A 152 2.50 -1.52 7.58
C TYR A 152 2.87 -2.29 8.86
N GLN A 153 4.09 -2.09 9.37
CA GLN A 153 4.52 -2.70 10.62
C GLN A 153 3.67 -2.24 11.81
N LYS A 154 3.21 -0.98 11.76
CA LYS A 154 2.39 -0.39 12.81
C LYS A 154 0.90 -0.34 12.46
N GLY A 155 0.53 -0.95 11.32
CA GLY A 155 -0.84 -1.02 10.84
C GLY A 155 -1.39 0.28 10.28
N ASP A 156 -0.57 1.25 9.87
CA ASP A 156 -1.10 2.42 9.15
C ASP A 156 -1.09 2.18 7.66
N SER A 157 -2.14 2.62 6.99
CA SER A 157 -2.19 2.56 5.53
C SER A 157 -3.11 3.62 4.98
N ALA A 158 -2.78 4.12 3.79
CA ALA A 158 -3.67 4.81 2.90
C ALA A 158 -3.64 4.11 1.56
N PHE A 159 -4.80 3.81 0.97
CA PHE A 159 -4.87 3.07 -0.27
C PHE A 159 -5.97 3.60 -1.17
N LEU A 160 -5.70 3.59 -2.47
CA LEU A 160 -6.63 3.91 -3.52
C LEU A 160 -7.57 2.73 -3.76
N VAL A 161 -8.85 3.04 -3.90
CA VAL A 161 -9.90 2.14 -4.34
C VAL A 161 -10.57 2.76 -5.54
N VAL A 162 -10.71 1.98 -6.61
CA VAL A 162 -11.49 2.36 -7.79
C VAL A 162 -12.63 1.37 -7.92
N GLN A 163 -13.85 1.89 -7.91
CA GLN A 163 -15.09 1.13 -8.05
C GLN A 163 -15.77 1.50 -9.38
N PRO A 164 -16.40 0.54 -10.07
CA PRO A 164 -17.16 0.82 -11.28
C PRO A 164 -18.37 1.72 -10.99
N LEU A 165 -18.86 2.48 -11.96
CA LEU A 165 -19.94 3.46 -11.75
C LEU A 165 -21.30 2.84 -11.36
N ASP A 166 -21.53 1.59 -11.75
CA ASP A 166 -22.74 0.82 -11.45
C ASP A 166 -22.99 0.65 -9.94
N VAL A 167 -21.95 0.74 -9.11
CA VAL A 167 -22.08 0.72 -7.63
C VAL A 167 -22.99 1.83 -7.10
N LEU A 168 -23.09 2.94 -7.84
CA LEU A 168 -23.96 4.07 -7.53
C LEU A 168 -25.43 3.82 -7.87
N GLY A 169 -25.75 2.79 -8.66
CA GLY A 169 -27.15 2.48 -9.02
C GLY A 169 -27.85 3.60 -9.82
N GLY A 170 -27.08 4.43 -10.53
CA GLY A 170 -27.61 5.59 -11.27
C GLY A 170 -27.73 6.88 -10.44
N GLU A 171 -27.41 6.85 -9.15
CA GLU A 171 -27.36 8.03 -8.31
C GLU A 171 -26.05 8.81 -8.48
N LYS A 172 -26.07 10.13 -8.22
CA LYS A 172 -24.85 10.94 -8.20
C LYS A 172 -24.22 10.88 -6.81
N LEU A 173 -22.89 10.76 -6.76
CA LEU A 173 -22.14 10.85 -5.52
C LEU A 173 -22.40 12.21 -4.84
N SER A 174 -22.96 12.19 -3.62
CA SER A 174 -23.30 13.39 -2.85
C SER A 174 -23.14 13.17 -1.35
N ALA A 175 -22.67 14.19 -0.63
CA ALA A 175 -22.50 14.16 0.83
C ALA A 175 -23.84 14.05 1.58
N THR A 176 -24.96 14.41 0.93
CA THR A 176 -26.30 14.29 1.48
C THR A 176 -26.75 12.83 1.55
N ASN A 177 -26.29 11.98 0.62
CA ASN A 177 -26.66 10.58 0.57
C ASN A 177 -25.69 9.72 1.41
N LYS A 178 -25.86 9.80 2.73
CA LYS A 178 -24.99 9.08 3.67
C LYS A 178 -25.05 7.57 3.50
N ALA A 179 -26.20 7.00 3.14
CA ALA A 179 -26.36 5.56 2.95
C ALA A 179 -25.53 5.05 1.77
N LEU A 180 -25.53 5.79 0.66
CA LEU A 180 -24.68 5.50 -0.49
C LEU A 180 -23.19 5.62 -0.12
N VAL A 181 -22.81 6.71 0.54
CA VAL A 181 -21.42 6.90 1.00
C VAL A 181 -20.98 5.79 1.95
N GLU A 182 -21.85 5.37 2.87
CA GLU A 182 -21.61 4.27 3.80
C GLU A 182 -21.33 2.95 3.07
N LYS A 183 -22.16 2.62 2.07
CA LYS A 183 -21.97 1.44 1.21
C LYS A 183 -20.63 1.48 0.47
N LEU A 184 -20.29 2.63 -0.13
CA LEU A 184 -19.04 2.80 -0.88
C LEU A 184 -17.80 2.65 0.01
N VAL A 185 -17.83 3.26 1.20
CA VAL A 185 -16.74 3.14 2.18
C VAL A 185 -16.61 1.69 2.66
N LEU A 186 -17.72 1.03 3.00
CA LEU A 186 -17.71 -0.37 3.42
C LEU A 186 -17.14 -1.29 2.33
N GLN A 187 -17.54 -1.09 1.07
CA GLN A 187 -16.97 -1.80 -0.08
C GLN A 187 -15.47 -1.50 -0.25
N SER A 188 -15.03 -0.28 0.04
CA SER A 188 -13.63 0.12 -0.07
C SER A 188 -12.75 -0.59 0.96
N ILE A 189 -13.22 -0.75 2.19
CA ILE A 189 -12.45 -1.41 3.25
C ILE A 189 -12.56 -2.94 3.25
N THR A 190 -13.61 -3.51 2.63
CA THR A 190 -13.83 -4.96 2.57
C THR A 190 -13.12 -5.67 1.41
N GLN A 191 -12.31 -4.96 0.60
CA GLN A 191 -11.58 -5.55 -0.54
C GLN A 191 -10.76 -6.79 -0.19
N LYS A 192 -10.30 -6.92 1.06
CA LYS A 192 -9.47 -8.05 1.53
C LYS A 192 -10.24 -9.14 2.27
N GLY A 193 -11.57 -9.03 2.37
CA GLY A 193 -12.44 -10.05 2.97
C GLY A 193 -13.59 -9.46 3.78
N ALA A 194 -14.83 -9.68 3.33
CA ALA A 194 -16.04 -9.16 3.97
C ALA A 194 -16.25 -9.65 5.41
N ASN A 195 -15.79 -10.87 5.73
CA ASN A 195 -16.03 -11.52 7.03
C ASN A 195 -15.10 -11.05 8.15
N GLN A 196 -14.13 -10.17 7.85
CA GLN A 196 -13.16 -9.69 8.84
C GLN A 196 -13.57 -8.35 9.46
N ILE A 197 -14.59 -7.67 8.93
CA ILE A 197 -15.03 -6.37 9.40
C ILE A 197 -16.29 -6.51 10.22
N GLN A 198 -16.28 -5.93 11.42
CA GLN A 198 -17.40 -5.89 12.36
C GLN A 198 -17.64 -4.45 12.83
N ASN A 199 -18.85 -4.18 13.33
CA ASN A 199 -19.20 -2.91 13.98
C ASN A 199 -18.84 -1.64 13.19
N PHE A 200 -18.91 -1.70 11.85
CA PHE A 200 -18.64 -0.55 11.00
C PHE A 200 -19.60 0.60 11.32
N LYS A 201 -19.05 1.81 11.45
CA LYS A 201 -19.80 3.03 11.72
C LYS A 201 -19.21 4.18 10.93
N LEU A 202 -20.04 4.81 10.10
CA LEU A 202 -19.74 6.10 9.49
C LEU A 202 -20.01 7.21 10.52
N LYS A 203 -18.97 7.94 10.93
CA LYS A 203 -19.07 8.98 11.96
C LYS A 203 -19.44 10.33 11.37
N LYS A 204 -18.76 10.72 10.29
CA LYS A 204 -18.87 12.05 9.71
C LYS A 204 -18.77 11.97 8.19
N VAL A 205 -19.59 12.77 7.53
CA VAL A 205 -19.55 13.01 6.09
C VAL A 205 -19.57 14.51 5.90
N THR A 206 -18.61 15.03 5.15
CA THR A 206 -18.48 16.46 4.85
C THR A 206 -18.12 16.63 3.39
N GLU A 207 -18.57 17.74 2.81
CA GLU A 207 -18.08 18.15 1.49
C GLU A 207 -16.60 18.51 1.57
N GLY A 208 -15.85 18.01 0.60
CA GLY A 208 -14.43 18.30 0.40
C GLY A 208 -14.23 19.42 -0.60
N ALA A 209 -12.97 19.67 -0.95
CA ALA A 209 -12.61 20.64 -1.97
C ALA A 209 -13.12 20.23 -3.35
N THR A 210 -13.39 21.20 -4.21
CA THR A 210 -13.68 20.95 -5.62
C THR A 210 -12.38 20.67 -6.37
N GLY A 211 -12.39 19.64 -7.22
CA GLY A 211 -11.28 19.26 -8.09
C GLY A 211 -11.07 20.24 -9.25
N ALA A 212 -9.95 20.05 -9.96
CA ALA A 212 -9.55 20.93 -11.07
C ALA A 212 -10.57 20.99 -12.22
N LYS A 213 -11.32 19.90 -12.46
CA LYS A 213 -12.37 19.85 -13.49
C LYS A 213 -13.78 19.95 -12.90
N GLY A 214 -13.92 20.55 -11.71
CA GLY A 214 -15.21 20.73 -11.05
C GLY A 214 -15.74 19.51 -10.30
N GLN A 215 -14.94 18.46 -10.11
CA GLN A 215 -15.38 17.25 -9.43
C GLN A 215 -15.58 17.50 -7.94
N GLN A 216 -16.69 17.02 -7.37
CA GLN A 216 -16.93 17.15 -5.94
C GLN A 216 -16.20 16.03 -5.18
N TYR A 217 -15.50 16.39 -4.12
CA TYR A 217 -14.92 15.44 -3.18
C TYR A 217 -15.80 15.36 -1.94
N ILE A 218 -15.88 14.18 -1.34
CA ILE A 218 -16.59 13.94 -0.08
C ILE A 218 -15.60 13.35 0.89
N ASN A 219 -15.39 14.04 2.01
CA ASN A 219 -14.54 13.56 3.08
C ASN A 219 -15.37 12.79 4.10
N VAL A 220 -14.85 11.66 4.54
CA VAL A 220 -15.51 10.75 5.48
C VAL A 220 -14.62 10.46 6.67
N GLU A 221 -15.23 10.31 7.85
CA GLU A 221 -14.62 9.70 9.02
C GLU A 221 -15.42 8.46 9.38
N PHE A 222 -14.74 7.35 9.59
CA PHE A 222 -15.36 6.07 9.91
C PHE A 222 -14.55 5.29 10.93
N LYS A 223 -15.17 4.29 11.52
CA LYS A 223 -14.50 3.31 12.37
C LYS A 223 -15.08 1.92 12.16
N TYR A 224 -14.28 0.91 12.45
CA TYR A 224 -14.68 -0.50 12.37
C TYR A 224 -13.78 -1.36 13.23
N ASP A 225 -14.26 -2.55 13.55
CA ASP A 225 -13.49 -3.57 14.23
C ASP A 225 -12.98 -4.59 13.22
N LEU A 226 -11.67 -4.83 13.22
CA LEU A 226 -11.03 -5.84 12.38
C LEU A 226 -10.82 -7.10 13.21
N LEU A 227 -11.48 -8.20 12.81
CA LEU A 227 -11.19 -9.53 13.31
C LEU A 227 -9.99 -10.10 12.57
N THR A 228 -8.87 -10.20 13.27
CA THR A 228 -7.64 -10.79 12.72
C THR A 228 -7.75 -12.31 12.66
N GLY A 229 -6.98 -12.95 11.77
CA GLY A 229 -6.94 -14.42 11.68
C GLY A 229 -6.47 -15.12 12.96
N ALA A 230 -5.83 -14.39 13.87
CA ALA A 230 -5.43 -14.87 15.19
C ALA A 230 -6.53 -14.73 16.27
N GLY A 231 -7.72 -14.23 15.91
CA GLY A 231 -8.86 -14.07 16.82
C GLY A 231 -8.86 -12.76 17.62
N PHE A 232 -7.88 -11.87 17.43
CA PHE A 232 -7.90 -10.55 18.05
C PHE A 232 -8.83 -9.59 17.31
N ILE A 233 -9.56 -8.79 18.08
CA ILE A 233 -10.36 -7.67 17.57
C ILE A 233 -9.53 -6.41 17.71
N VAL A 234 -9.29 -5.73 16.58
CA VAL A 234 -8.54 -4.48 16.52
C VAL A 234 -9.45 -3.37 16.04
N GLU A 235 -9.73 -2.39 16.90
CA GLU A 235 -10.47 -1.19 16.50
C GLU A 235 -9.61 -0.34 15.54
N ARG A 236 -10.18 -0.09 14.36
CA ARG A 236 -9.63 0.72 13.29
C ARG A 236 -10.44 1.98 13.11
N VAL A 237 -9.74 3.09 12.93
CA VAL A 237 -10.35 4.39 12.64
C VAL A 237 -9.74 4.91 11.35
N GLY A 238 -10.59 5.44 10.48
CA GLY A 238 -10.18 5.89 9.17
C GLY A 238 -10.77 7.24 8.79
N TYR A 239 -10.02 7.92 7.93
CA TYR A 239 -10.41 9.11 7.21
C TYR A 239 -10.29 8.80 5.72
N GLY A 240 -11.27 9.19 4.93
CA GLY A 240 -11.25 8.92 3.50
C GLY A 240 -11.77 10.10 2.72
N SER A 241 -11.50 10.06 1.41
CA SER A 241 -12.09 10.99 0.46
C SER A 241 -12.59 10.21 -0.74
N LEU A 242 -13.79 10.53 -1.20
CA LEU A 242 -14.45 9.91 -2.35
C LEU A 242 -14.69 10.98 -3.41
N THR A 243 -14.53 10.60 -4.67
CA THR A 243 -14.91 11.43 -5.81
C THR A 243 -15.39 10.54 -6.96
N GLN A 244 -16.07 11.15 -7.92
CA GLN A 244 -16.54 10.49 -9.13
C GLN A 244 -15.83 11.14 -10.32
N VAL A 245 -14.95 10.37 -10.96
CA VAL A 245 -14.18 10.79 -12.14
C VAL A 245 -14.22 9.68 -13.19
N GLY A 246 -14.39 10.06 -14.46
CA GLY A 246 -14.43 9.10 -15.56
C GLY A 246 -15.58 8.10 -15.43
N LYS A 247 -15.25 6.81 -15.57
CA LYS A 247 -16.19 5.68 -15.54
C LYS A 247 -16.31 5.01 -14.17
N GLY A 248 -15.84 5.65 -13.11
CA GLY A 248 -15.80 5.05 -11.78
C GLY A 248 -15.92 6.04 -10.63
N VAL A 249 -15.96 5.45 -9.44
CA VAL A 249 -15.84 6.13 -8.16
C VAL A 249 -14.46 5.83 -7.62
N GLN A 250 -13.69 6.87 -7.35
CA GLN A 250 -12.36 6.76 -6.79
C GLN A 250 -12.38 7.22 -5.36
N SER A 251 -11.71 6.47 -4.50
CA SER A 251 -11.60 6.82 -3.10
C SER A 251 -10.22 6.53 -2.55
N VAL A 252 -9.76 7.38 -1.64
CA VAL A 252 -8.61 7.07 -0.78
C VAL A 252 -9.13 6.78 0.61
N MET A 253 -8.65 5.70 1.20
CA MET A 253 -8.98 5.31 2.58
C MET A 253 -7.71 5.29 3.41
N ALA A 254 -7.56 6.24 4.33
CA ALA A 254 -6.46 6.33 5.28
C ALA A 254 -6.89 5.79 6.65
N VAL A 255 -6.26 4.70 7.11
CA VAL A 255 -6.68 3.93 8.28
C VAL A 255 -5.50 3.74 9.25
N THR A 256 -5.80 3.84 10.54
CA THR A 256 -4.89 3.55 11.66
C THR A 256 -5.59 2.66 12.70
N THR A 257 -4.84 2.14 13.67
CA THR A 257 -5.40 1.59 14.91
C THR A 257 -5.85 2.71 15.86
N ALA A 258 -6.86 2.43 16.69
CA ALA A 258 -7.35 3.37 17.70
C ALA A 258 -6.24 3.88 18.66
N ALA A 259 -5.30 2.99 19.02
CA ALA A 259 -4.15 3.32 19.88
C ALA A 259 -3.27 4.45 19.32
N ARG A 260 -3.22 4.62 17.99
CA ARG A 260 -2.35 5.59 17.31
C ARG A 260 -3.07 6.79 16.73
N LEU A 261 -4.41 6.80 16.82
CA LEU A 261 -5.25 7.87 16.28
C LEU A 261 -4.83 9.25 16.77
N LYS A 262 -4.57 9.44 18.07
CA LYS A 262 -4.21 10.76 18.63
C LYS A 262 -3.01 11.41 17.94
N LYS A 263 -2.02 10.61 17.53
CA LYS A 263 -0.80 11.09 16.85
C LYS A 263 -1.00 11.26 15.34
N LEU A 264 -1.82 10.42 14.72
CA LEU A 264 -1.94 10.35 13.26
C LEU A 264 -3.16 11.04 12.69
N GLN A 265 -4.17 11.34 13.50
CA GLN A 265 -5.40 12.00 13.08
C GLN A 265 -5.17 13.18 12.13
N PRO A 266 -4.34 14.20 12.43
CA PRO A 266 -4.13 15.32 11.50
C PRO A 266 -3.52 14.86 10.17
N LYS A 267 -2.67 13.84 10.19
CA LYS A 267 -2.03 13.29 8.98
C LYS A 267 -3.01 12.48 8.13
N LEU A 268 -3.91 11.73 8.75
CA LEU A 268 -4.95 10.96 8.04
C LEU A 268 -5.99 11.89 7.42
N GLN A 269 -6.36 12.95 8.14
CA GLN A 269 -7.21 14.01 7.60
C GLN A 269 -6.55 14.67 6.39
N GLU A 270 -5.25 15.00 6.49
CA GLU A 270 -4.49 15.58 5.37
C GLU A 270 -4.43 14.65 4.16
N ILE A 271 -4.25 13.33 4.35
CA ILE A 271 -4.32 12.35 3.24
C ILE A 271 -5.68 12.46 2.52
N ALA A 272 -6.78 12.51 3.27
CA ALA A 272 -8.11 12.63 2.69
C ALA A 272 -8.32 13.98 1.99
N THR A 273 -7.92 15.09 2.59
CA THR A 273 -8.17 16.44 2.03
C THR A 273 -7.30 16.77 0.83
N SER A 274 -6.09 16.21 0.76
CA SER A 274 -5.13 16.42 -0.34
C SER A 274 -5.36 15.51 -1.54
N PHE A 275 -6.22 14.49 -1.41
CA PHE A 275 -6.51 13.54 -2.46
C PHE A 275 -7.07 14.19 -3.73
N ARG A 276 -6.43 13.99 -4.87
CA ARG A 276 -6.93 14.39 -6.19
C ARG A 276 -6.76 13.28 -7.21
N VAL A 277 -7.72 13.20 -8.11
CA VAL A 277 -7.77 12.26 -9.23
C VAL A 277 -7.99 13.04 -10.52
N TYR A 278 -7.25 12.66 -11.55
CA TYR A 278 -7.34 13.24 -12.89
C TYR A 278 -7.51 12.12 -13.92
N ASP A 279 -8.46 12.30 -14.83
CA ASP A 279 -8.73 11.44 -15.99
C ASP A 279 -8.23 12.05 -17.30
N GLY A 280 -8.26 11.25 -18.37
CA GLY A 280 -7.88 11.68 -19.72
C GLY A 280 -6.37 11.77 -19.94
N ILE A 281 -5.61 10.94 -19.22
CA ILE A 281 -4.14 10.94 -19.27
C ILE A 281 -3.68 9.97 -20.37
N LEU A 282 -2.90 10.47 -21.32
CA LEU A 282 -2.27 9.65 -22.37
C LEU A 282 -0.93 9.11 -21.87
N VAL A 283 -0.84 7.79 -21.70
CA VAL A 283 0.32 7.11 -21.10
C VAL A 283 1.54 7.13 -22.04
N ASP A 284 1.36 7.31 -23.35
CA ASP A 284 2.43 7.28 -24.37
C ASP A 284 3.51 8.36 -24.18
N LYS A 285 3.24 9.39 -23.36
CA LYS A 285 4.21 10.45 -23.03
C LYS A 285 5.12 10.13 -21.85
N LEU A 286 4.97 8.97 -21.22
CA LEU A 286 5.75 8.58 -20.05
C LEU A 286 6.99 7.77 -20.45
N SER A 287 8.10 8.47 -20.69
CA SER A 287 9.41 7.86 -20.44
C SER A 287 9.56 7.72 -18.91
N TYR A 288 9.09 6.60 -18.36
CA TYR A 288 9.51 6.18 -17.03
C TYR A 288 10.92 5.61 -17.19
N ASP A 289 11.93 6.41 -16.83
CA ASP A 289 13.27 5.87 -16.59
C ASP A 289 13.16 4.87 -15.44
N ASN A 290 13.08 3.58 -15.79
CA ASN A 290 13.16 2.47 -14.83
C ASN A 290 14.61 2.23 -14.35
N ASN A 291 15.49 3.23 -14.51
CA ASN A 291 16.90 3.17 -14.15
C ASN A 291 17.16 4.09 -12.96
N GLU A 292 16.77 3.66 -11.77
CA GLU A 292 17.33 4.13 -10.49
C GLU A 292 17.02 3.14 -9.35
#